data_AF-A0A974VT82-F1
#
_entry.id   AF-A0A974VT82-F1
#
_cell.length_a   1.000
_cell.length_b   1.000
_cell.length_c   1.000
_cell.angle_alpha   90.00
_cell.angle_beta   90.00
_cell.angle_gamma   90.00
#
_symmetry.space_group_name_H-M   'P 1'
#
loop_
_entity.id
_entity.type
_entity.pdbx_description
1 polymer ?
#
loop_
_entity_poly.entity_id
_entity_poly.type
_entity_poly.pdbx_seq_one_letter_code
_entity_poly.pdbx_strand_id
1 'polypeptide(L)'
;MSNKITLTTSTLALGALLTGCAHTLPTGIALEETDSFDHRDDIIVSGAIHTENGKTAPGNIRVTVEGETFEGNEETFNGKQAFYKLTANNTADLHGKTYWVTVQAEDPEAEVECFIKDTGITHPTHVSESHGTGSATCRLVHN
;
A
#
# COMPACT_ATOMS: atom_id res chain seq x y z
N MET A 1 40.73 -40.03 -39.09
CA MET A 1 40.77 -40.10 -37.62
C MET A 1 39.92 -38.97 -37.05
N SER A 2 39.06 -39.32 -36.10
CA SER A 2 38.22 -38.49 -35.21
C SER A 2 36.95 -37.81 -35.75
N ASN A 3 35.86 -38.58 -35.61
CA ASN A 3 34.48 -38.19 -35.27
C ASN A 3 34.36 -36.99 -34.31
N LYS A 4 33.35 -36.13 -34.53
CA LYS A 4 32.45 -35.55 -33.50
C LYS A 4 31.08 -35.27 -34.15
N ILE A 5 30.16 -36.24 -34.10
CA ILE A 5 28.96 -36.27 -33.24
C ILE A 5 28.10 -35.00 -33.37
N THR A 6 27.07 -35.10 -34.20
CA THR A 6 25.89 -34.23 -34.21
C THR A 6 25.08 -34.49 -32.94
N LEU A 7 24.94 -33.48 -32.08
CA LEU A 7 23.93 -33.50 -31.00
C LEU A 7 22.69 -32.72 -31.46
N THR A 8 21.64 -33.46 -31.80
CA THR A 8 20.26 -32.99 -31.76
C THR A 8 19.86 -32.86 -30.28
N THR A 9 19.61 -31.64 -29.83
CA THR A 9 18.91 -31.39 -28.56
C THR A 9 17.49 -30.95 -28.87
N SER A 10 16.56 -31.90 -28.74
CA SER A 10 15.13 -31.63 -28.58
C SER A 10 14.84 -31.62 -27.08
N THR A 11 14.46 -30.48 -26.51
CA THR A 11 13.71 -30.44 -25.25
C THR A 11 12.73 -29.30 -25.29
N LEU A 12 11.45 -29.69 -25.27
CA LEU A 12 10.31 -28.88 -24.90
C LEU A 12 10.57 -28.18 -23.56
N ALA A 13 10.28 -26.89 -23.48
CA ALA A 13 9.87 -26.28 -22.24
C ALA A 13 8.65 -25.42 -22.57
N LEU A 14 7.49 -25.91 -22.13
CA LEU A 14 6.28 -25.13 -22.01
C LEU A 14 6.64 -23.84 -21.25
N GLY A 15 6.63 -22.71 -21.94
CA GLY A 15 6.49 -21.43 -21.28
C GLY A 15 5.11 -21.42 -20.66
N ALA A 16 5.04 -21.69 -19.36
CA ALA A 16 3.84 -21.59 -18.57
C ALA A 16 3.17 -20.25 -18.89
N LEU A 17 1.93 -20.31 -19.39
CA LEU A 17 0.99 -19.23 -19.19
C LEU A 17 0.93 -19.05 -17.67
N LEU A 18 1.68 -18.07 -17.15
CA LEU A 18 1.34 -17.49 -15.87
C LEU A 18 -0.06 -16.93 -16.11
N THR A 19 -1.07 -17.74 -15.77
CA THR A 19 -2.34 -17.23 -15.30
C THR A 19 -2.00 -16.45 -14.04
N GLY A 20 -1.41 -15.27 -14.22
CA GLY A 20 -1.48 -14.24 -13.22
C GLY A 20 -2.97 -14.09 -12.99
N CYS A 21 -3.42 -14.51 -11.81
CA CYS A 21 -4.75 -14.18 -11.36
C CYS A 21 -4.92 -12.70 -11.68
N ALA A 22 -5.83 -12.38 -12.60
CA ALA A 22 -6.27 -11.00 -12.76
C ALA A 22 -6.90 -10.67 -11.42
N HIS A 23 -6.12 -10.12 -10.50
CA HIS A 23 -6.61 -9.66 -9.23
C HIS A 23 -7.44 -8.43 -9.57
N THR A 24 -8.74 -8.65 -9.78
CA THR A 24 -9.68 -7.56 -9.93
C THR A 24 -9.68 -6.81 -8.62
N LEU A 25 -9.18 -5.57 -8.66
CA LEU A 25 -9.39 -4.63 -7.58
C LEU A 25 -10.90 -4.57 -7.27
N PRO A 26 -11.28 -4.60 -5.99
CA PRO A 26 -12.68 -4.44 -5.65
C PRO A 26 -13.23 -3.13 -6.18
N THR A 27 -14.41 -3.20 -6.78
CA THR A 27 -15.09 -2.04 -7.31
C THR A 27 -15.52 -1.12 -6.17
N GLY A 28 -15.10 0.14 -6.23
CA GLY A 28 -15.51 1.18 -5.29
C GLY A 28 -14.67 1.26 -4.01
N ILE A 29 -13.40 0.84 -4.06
CA ILE A 29 -12.44 1.26 -3.02
C ILE A 29 -12.15 2.75 -3.20
N ALA A 30 -12.18 3.50 -2.10
CA ALA A 30 -11.79 4.90 -2.07
C ALA A 30 -11.09 5.27 -0.75
N LEU A 31 -10.35 6.38 -0.77
CA LEU A 31 -9.84 7.04 0.42
C LEU A 31 -10.82 8.14 0.84
N GLU A 32 -11.28 8.08 2.09
CA GLU A 32 -12.12 9.12 2.70
C GLU A 32 -11.34 9.76 3.86
N GLU A 33 -11.17 11.08 3.86
CA GLU A 33 -10.54 11.78 4.98
C GLU A 33 -11.34 11.53 6.27
N THR A 34 -10.63 11.31 7.37
CA THR A 34 -11.21 11.12 8.69
C THR A 34 -10.46 11.91 9.75
N ASP A 35 -11.04 12.05 10.94
CA ASP A 35 -10.53 12.92 12.00
C ASP A 35 -9.59 12.22 12.99
N SER A 36 -9.49 10.88 12.94
CA SER A 36 -8.79 10.11 13.95
C SER A 36 -8.33 8.75 13.45
N PHE A 37 -7.31 8.21 14.11
CA PHE A 37 -6.99 6.80 13.99
C PHE A 37 -8.11 5.94 14.62
N ASP A 38 -8.84 6.39 15.63
CA ASP A 38 -9.63 5.54 16.54
C ASP A 38 -10.96 4.95 16.02
N HIS A 39 -11.32 5.16 14.75
CA HIS A 39 -12.54 4.60 14.17
C HIS A 39 -12.51 3.08 14.18
N ARG A 40 -13.57 2.45 14.72
CA ARG A 40 -13.75 0.99 14.72
C ARG A 40 -14.38 0.54 13.40
N ASP A 41 -14.18 -0.73 13.04
CA ASP A 41 -14.68 -1.33 11.80
C ASP A 41 -14.00 -0.85 10.50
N ASP A 42 -12.85 -0.19 10.60
CA ASP A 42 -12.21 0.50 9.47
C ASP A 42 -10.74 0.09 9.30
N ILE A 43 -10.24 0.19 8.06
CA ILE A 43 -8.81 0.26 7.80
C ILE A 43 -8.44 1.74 7.74
N ILE A 44 -7.68 2.21 8.73
CA ILE A 44 -7.24 3.60 8.80
C ILE A 44 -5.77 3.69 8.42
N VAL A 45 -5.46 4.61 7.52
CA VAL A 45 -4.11 4.99 7.13
C VAL A 45 -3.81 6.39 7.61
N SER A 46 -2.55 6.65 7.94
CA SER A 46 -2.09 7.96 8.37
C SER A 46 -0.70 8.24 7.83
N GLY A 47 -0.47 9.52 7.53
CA GLY A 47 0.83 10.04 7.16
C GLY A 47 1.11 11.36 7.88
N ALA A 48 2.35 11.55 8.28
CA ALA A 48 2.86 12.81 8.80
C ALA A 48 4.19 13.16 8.13
N ILE A 49 4.41 14.45 7.88
CA ILE A 49 5.62 14.93 7.22
C ILE A 49 6.13 16.14 7.99
N HIS A 50 7.36 16.02 8.50
CA HIS A 50 8.04 17.02 9.30
C HIS A 50 9.37 17.40 8.64
N THR A 51 9.75 18.67 8.70
CA THR A 51 11.11 19.12 8.34
C THR A 51 12.02 19.03 9.56
N GLU A 52 13.34 19.10 9.39
CA GLU A 52 14.32 19.08 10.50
C GLU A 52 14.04 20.13 11.61
N ASN A 53 13.31 21.20 11.28
CA ASN A 53 12.93 22.26 12.24
C ASN A 53 11.58 22.00 12.94
N GLY A 54 11.00 20.80 12.80
CA GLY A 54 9.69 20.41 13.35
C GLY A 54 8.49 21.06 12.65
N LYS A 55 8.69 21.78 11.54
CA LYS A 55 7.59 22.34 10.74
C LYS A 55 7.01 21.28 9.82
N THR A 56 5.72 21.38 9.48
CA THR A 56 5.11 20.49 8.51
C THR A 56 5.56 20.82 7.09
N ALA A 57 5.64 19.81 6.22
CA ALA A 57 5.92 19.99 4.79
C ALA A 57 4.84 19.31 3.93
N PRO A 58 4.52 19.85 2.75
CA PRO A 58 3.54 19.24 1.86
C PRO A 58 4.04 17.90 1.31
N GLY A 59 3.09 17.06 0.94
CA GLY A 59 3.33 15.78 0.30
C GLY A 59 2.04 15.06 -0.03
N ASN A 60 2.16 13.77 -0.30
CA ASN A 60 1.03 12.91 -0.63
C ASN A 60 1.10 11.58 0.12
N ILE A 61 -0.07 11.00 0.31
CA ILE A 61 -0.26 9.62 0.76
C ILE A 61 -0.88 8.84 -0.39
N ARG A 62 -0.34 7.66 -0.68
CA ARG A 62 -0.84 6.76 -1.71
C ARG A 62 -1.10 5.39 -1.10
N VAL A 63 -2.23 4.80 -1.45
CA VAL A 63 -2.56 3.42 -1.09
C VAL A 63 -2.63 2.53 -2.32
N THR A 64 -2.12 1.31 -2.22
CA THR A 64 -2.30 0.26 -3.24
C THR A 64 -2.77 -1.01 -2.56
N VAL A 65 -3.54 -1.81 -3.30
CA VAL A 65 -4.16 -3.04 -2.80
C VAL A 65 -3.67 -4.17 -3.68
N GLU A 66 -3.01 -5.18 -3.09
CA GLU A 66 -2.34 -6.25 -3.84
C GLU A 66 -1.33 -5.73 -4.88
N GLY A 67 -0.76 -4.54 -4.65
CA GLY A 67 0.16 -3.87 -5.57
C GLY A 67 -0.51 -3.12 -6.73
N GLU A 68 -1.84 -3.11 -6.79
CA GLU A 68 -2.62 -2.44 -7.84
C GLU A 68 -3.15 -1.07 -7.36
N THR A 69 -3.27 -0.12 -8.29
CA THR A 69 -3.80 1.24 -8.05
C THR A 69 -5.29 1.34 -8.39
N PHE A 70 -6.05 2.08 -7.60
CA PHE A 70 -7.47 2.39 -7.84
C PHE A 70 -7.69 3.89 -8.06
N GLU A 71 -8.87 4.28 -8.54
CA GLU A 71 -9.24 5.68 -8.69
C GLU A 71 -9.34 6.36 -7.31
N GLY A 72 -8.69 7.52 -7.13
CA GLY A 72 -8.67 8.22 -5.84
C GLY A 72 -7.79 7.53 -4.78
N ASN A 73 -6.79 6.76 -5.20
CA ASN A 73 -5.86 6.08 -4.29
C ASN A 73 -4.73 6.97 -3.75
N GLU A 74 -4.74 8.26 -4.06
CA GLU A 74 -3.74 9.22 -3.64
C GLU A 74 -4.40 10.52 -3.20
N GLU A 75 -3.94 11.05 -2.08
CA GLU A 75 -4.39 12.32 -1.53
C GLU A 75 -3.18 13.19 -1.16
N THR A 76 -3.31 14.50 -1.41
CA THR A 76 -2.28 15.48 -1.01
C THR A 76 -2.63 16.09 0.34
N PHE A 77 -1.64 16.33 1.18
CA PHE A 77 -1.84 16.93 2.51
C PHE A 77 -0.65 17.80 2.92
N ASN A 78 -0.91 18.78 3.80
CA ASN A 78 0.08 19.80 4.18
C ASN A 78 0.97 19.37 5.37
N GLY A 79 1.33 18.09 5.44
CA GLY A 79 2.29 17.50 6.39
C GLY A 79 1.85 17.35 7.83
N LYS A 80 0.84 18.13 8.29
CA LYS A 80 0.17 17.84 9.57
C LYS A 80 -0.46 16.46 9.45
N GLN A 81 -0.30 15.63 10.48
CA GLN A 81 -0.80 14.26 10.52
C GLN A 81 -2.23 14.19 9.96
N ALA A 82 -2.37 13.46 8.86
CA ALA A 82 -3.62 13.24 8.17
C ALA A 82 -4.08 11.80 8.37
N PHE A 83 -5.40 11.58 8.36
CA PHE A 83 -6.00 10.26 8.51
C PHE A 83 -6.96 10.02 7.36
N TYR A 84 -6.90 8.83 6.78
CA TYR A 84 -7.83 8.41 5.75
C TYR A 84 -8.34 7.02 6.07
N LYS A 85 -9.64 6.83 5.88
CA LYS A 85 -10.32 5.55 5.96
C LYS A 85 -10.38 4.95 4.56
N LEU A 86 -10.00 3.68 4.43
CA LEU A 86 -10.35 2.92 3.24
C LEU A 86 -11.82 2.52 3.32
N THR A 87 -12.57 2.94 2.30
CA THR A 87 -13.96 2.54 2.12
C THR A 87 -14.07 1.55 0.97
N ALA A 88 -15.13 0.75 0.97
CA ALA A 88 -15.53 -0.11 -0.13
C ALA A 88 -17.07 -0.17 -0.20
N ASN A 89 -17.62 -0.46 -1.37
CA ASN A 89 -19.06 -0.69 -1.52
C ASN A 89 -19.55 -1.87 -0.66
N ASN A 90 -18.69 -2.87 -0.47
CA ASN A 90 -18.90 -4.00 0.42
C ASN A 90 -17.64 -4.15 1.29
N THR A 91 -17.77 -4.02 2.61
CA THR A 91 -16.63 -4.11 3.53
C THR A 91 -15.94 -5.46 3.49
N ALA A 92 -16.67 -6.54 3.16
CA ALA A 92 -16.11 -7.87 2.92
C ALA A 92 -15.01 -7.85 1.84
N ASP A 93 -15.07 -6.90 0.91
CA ASP A 93 -14.08 -6.76 -0.15
C ASP A 93 -12.74 -6.21 0.35
N LEU A 94 -12.65 -5.71 1.59
CA LEU A 94 -11.37 -5.32 2.17
C LEU A 94 -10.60 -6.53 2.75
N HIS A 95 -11.30 -7.60 3.10
CA HIS A 95 -10.71 -8.78 3.74
C HIS A 95 -9.85 -9.63 2.79
N GLY A 96 -8.86 -10.31 3.37
CA GLY A 96 -7.94 -11.20 2.64
C GLY A 96 -6.99 -10.46 1.70
N LYS A 97 -6.67 -9.19 1.99
CA LYS A 97 -5.88 -8.32 1.12
C LYS A 97 -4.66 -7.72 1.82
N THR A 98 -3.66 -7.42 1.01
CA THR A 98 -2.46 -6.70 1.38
C THR A 98 -2.58 -5.25 0.93
N TYR A 99 -2.46 -4.34 1.89
CA TYR A 99 -2.46 -2.91 1.68
C TYR A 99 -1.04 -2.37 1.83
N TRP A 100 -0.62 -1.56 0.87
CA TRP A 100 0.61 -0.78 0.96
C TRP A 100 0.26 0.69 0.99
N VAL A 101 0.79 1.39 1.98
CA VAL A 101 0.66 2.83 2.13
C VAL A 101 2.05 3.43 1.93
N THR A 102 2.16 4.38 1.03
CA THR A 102 3.38 5.16 0.82
C THR A 102 3.07 6.61 1.10
N VAL A 103 3.83 7.21 2.01
CA VAL A 103 3.83 8.64 2.27
C VAL A 103 5.09 9.21 1.63
N GLN A 104 4.93 10.27 0.84
CA GLN A 104 6.01 10.90 0.10
C GLN A 104 5.95 12.41 0.34
N ALA A 105 7.05 12.96 0.82
CA ALA A 105 7.23 14.41 0.95
C ALA A 105 7.65 15.02 -0.38
N GLU A 106 7.22 16.27 -0.62
CA GLU A 106 7.76 17.09 -1.70
C GLU A 106 9.22 17.49 -1.44
N ASP A 107 9.57 17.71 -0.18
CA ASP A 107 10.93 17.94 0.29
C ASP A 107 11.62 16.58 0.57
N PRO A 108 12.66 16.20 -0.20
CA PRO A 108 13.34 14.93 -0.03
C PRO A 108 14.12 14.83 1.30
N GLU A 109 14.35 15.94 1.99
CA GLU A 109 15.04 15.98 3.29
C GLU A 109 14.06 15.94 4.48
N ALA A 110 12.75 16.01 4.24
CA ALA A 110 11.74 15.92 5.30
C ALA A 110 11.67 14.52 5.92
N GLU A 111 11.49 14.46 7.23
CA GLU A 111 11.11 13.26 7.97
C GLU A 111 9.66 12.88 7.63
N VAL A 112 9.43 11.60 7.39
CA VAL A 112 8.15 11.05 6.97
C VAL A 112 7.76 9.89 7.86
N GLU A 113 6.52 9.88 8.31
CA GLU A 113 5.91 8.80 9.08
C GLU A 113 4.72 8.21 8.32
N CYS A 114 4.60 6.89 8.34
CA CYS A 114 3.52 6.12 7.75
C CYS A 114 2.93 5.18 8.80
N PHE A 115 1.62 5.23 8.97
CA PHE A 115 0.88 4.31 9.83
C PHE A 115 -0.29 3.71 9.07
N ILE A 116 -0.54 2.42 9.28
CA ILE A 116 -1.75 1.75 8.84
C ILE A 116 -2.23 0.81 9.94
N LYS A 117 -3.53 0.77 10.18
CA LYS A 117 -4.13 -0.22 11.06
C LYS A 117 -5.43 -0.78 10.53
N ASP A 118 -5.69 -2.01 10.96
CA ASP A 118 -7.00 -2.64 10.93
C ASP A 118 -7.61 -2.50 12.33
N THR A 119 -8.74 -1.82 12.44
CA THR A 119 -9.38 -1.63 13.75
C THR A 119 -10.32 -2.75 14.14
N GLY A 120 -10.67 -3.66 13.22
CA GLY A 120 -11.60 -4.76 13.43
C GLY A 120 -12.96 -4.33 14.02
N ILE A 121 -13.92 -5.25 14.00
CA ILE A 121 -15.25 -4.99 14.59
C ILE A 121 -15.22 -4.98 16.12
N THR A 122 -14.23 -5.65 16.72
CA THR A 122 -14.22 -5.87 18.17
C THR A 122 -12.97 -5.36 18.88
N HIS A 123 -11.78 -5.36 18.28
CA HIS A 123 -10.54 -4.76 18.81
C HIS A 123 -9.54 -4.52 17.66
N PRO A 124 -8.67 -3.48 17.72
CA PRO A 124 -7.61 -3.30 16.72
C PRO A 124 -6.72 -4.53 16.69
N THR A 125 -6.65 -5.16 15.51
CA THR A 125 -6.03 -6.46 15.29
C THR A 125 -4.58 -6.31 14.85
N HIS A 126 -4.27 -5.28 14.04
CA HIS A 126 -2.96 -5.09 13.43
C HIS A 126 -2.63 -3.61 13.23
N VAL A 127 -1.42 -3.22 13.61
CA VAL A 127 -0.83 -1.90 13.34
C VAL A 127 0.53 -2.11 12.67
N SER A 128 0.81 -1.38 11.59
CA SER A 128 2.12 -1.30 10.97
C SER A 128 2.55 0.16 10.85
N GLU A 129 3.84 0.39 11.12
CA GLU A 129 4.42 1.73 11.18
C GLU A 129 5.75 1.72 10.42
N SER A 130 6.07 2.83 9.75
CA SER A 130 7.35 3.04 9.09
C SER A 130 7.74 4.51 9.19
N HIS A 131 9.04 4.76 9.34
CA HIS A 131 9.63 6.10 9.37
C HIS A 131 10.73 6.18 8.29
N GLY A 132 10.96 7.36 7.74
CA GLY A 132 11.98 7.57 6.72
C GLY A 132 12.24 9.05 6.44
N THR A 133 13.10 9.30 5.46
CA THR A 133 13.44 10.64 4.96
C THR A 133 13.05 10.73 3.50
N GLY A 134 12.29 11.77 3.14
CA GLY A 134 11.64 11.93 1.85
C GLY A 134 10.44 11.00 1.66
N SER A 135 10.51 9.74 2.12
CA SER A 135 9.38 8.81 2.04
C SER A 135 9.40 7.70 3.09
N ALA A 136 8.23 7.12 3.35
CA ALA A 136 8.05 5.94 4.18
C ALA A 136 6.94 5.05 3.60
N THR A 137 7.11 3.72 3.72
CA THR A 137 6.11 2.74 3.28
C THR A 137 5.77 1.77 4.40
N CYS A 138 4.48 1.66 4.73
CA CYS A 138 3.95 0.74 5.72
C CYS A 138 2.96 -0.24 5.07
N ARG A 139 2.78 -1.43 5.68
CA ARG A 139 1.99 -2.52 5.07
C ARG A 139 1.11 -3.21 6.08
N LEU A 140 -0.14 -3.46 5.69
CA LEU A 140 -1.08 -4.27 6.44
C LEU A 140 -1.48 -5.49 5.62
N VAL A 141 -1.46 -6.67 6.23
CA VAL A 141 -2.11 -7.87 5.70
C VAL A 141 -3.39 -8.05 6.50
N HIS A 142 -4.54 -7.77 5.89
CA HIS A 142 -5.84 -7.90 6.52
C HIS A 142 -6.39 -9.30 6.19
N ASN A 143 -6.39 -10.20 7.17
CA ASN A 143 -6.80 -11.60 7.01
C ASN A 143 -8.28 -11.81 7.33
#